data_AF-A0A7Y5UWW8-F1
#
_entry.id   AF-A0A7Y5UWW8-F1
#
_cell.length_a   1.000
_cell.length_b   1.000
_cell.length_c   1.000
_cell.angle_alpha   90.00
_cell.angle_beta   90.00
_cell.angle_gamma   90.00
#
_symmetry.space_group_name_H-M   'P 1'
#
loop_
_entity.id
_entity.type
_entity.pdbx_description
1 polymer ?
#
loop_
_entity_poly.entity_id
_entity_poly.type
_entity_poly.pdbx_seq_one_letter_code
_entity_poly.pdbx_strand_id
1 'polypeptide(L)'
;MGNNLPVLCDICRHYRQGTGGCDAFPEGIPQVMFDARHDHRLPYPGDGGIQFEVEPELGEEAVADVDFIYGRLGRIGAVAPEAKSVQPSATSNY
;
A
#
# COMPACT_ATOMS: atom_id res chain seq x y z
N MET A 1 18.84 -2.90 8.26
CA MET A 1 18.34 -4.22 7.83
C MET A 1 16.87 -4.06 7.47
N GLY A 2 16.44 -4.67 6.36
CA GLY A 2 15.21 -4.36 5.61
C GLY A 2 13.95 -4.31 6.48
N ASN A 3 13.26 -3.18 6.41
CA ASN A 3 11.99 -2.94 7.09
C ASN A 3 10.98 -2.41 6.07
N ASN A 4 10.22 -3.29 5.45
CA ASN A 4 8.80 -3.09 5.14
C ASN A 4 8.24 -4.46 4.78
N LEU A 5 7.10 -4.80 5.37
CA LEU A 5 6.48 -6.12 5.24
C LEU A 5 5.28 -6.02 4.27
N PRO A 6 4.70 -7.16 3.84
CA PRO A 6 3.69 -7.33 2.78
C PRO A 6 2.35 -6.59 2.94
N VAL A 7 2.26 -5.57 3.80
CA VAL A 7 1.01 -4.90 4.15
C VAL A 7 0.32 -4.30 2.93
N LEU A 8 1.10 -3.76 1.98
CA LEU A 8 0.53 -3.29 0.71
C LEU A 8 -0.01 -4.44 -0.14
N CYS A 9 0.60 -5.63 -0.13
CA CYS A 9 -0.01 -6.81 -0.77
C CYS A 9 -1.34 -7.15 -0.09
N ASP A 10 -1.39 -7.15 1.23
CA ASP A 10 -2.55 -7.60 1.98
C ASP A 10 -3.79 -6.73 1.76
N ILE A 11 -3.59 -5.43 1.47
CA ILE A 11 -4.68 -4.49 1.17
C ILE A 11 -4.88 -4.24 -0.33
N CYS A 12 -4.12 -4.92 -1.21
CA CYS A 12 -4.22 -4.74 -2.65
C CYS A 12 -5.27 -5.68 -3.24
N ARG A 13 -6.15 -5.12 -4.08
CA ARG A 13 -7.19 -5.83 -4.82
C ARG A 13 -6.66 -6.96 -5.71
N HIS A 14 -5.43 -6.84 -6.18
CA HIS A 14 -4.80 -7.80 -7.10
C HIS A 14 -4.06 -8.92 -6.38
N TYR A 15 -4.01 -8.91 -5.05
CA TYR A 15 -3.37 -9.95 -4.27
C TYR A 15 -4.33 -11.09 -3.98
N ARG A 16 -3.97 -12.28 -4.45
CA ARG A 16 -4.74 -13.51 -4.31
C ARG A 16 -4.48 -14.13 -2.94
N GLN A 17 -5.22 -13.63 -1.95
CA GLN A 17 -5.23 -14.13 -0.58
C GLN A 17 -5.34 -15.67 -0.52
N GLY A 18 -4.57 -16.29 0.37
CA GLY A 18 -4.51 -17.75 0.55
C GLY A 18 -3.62 -18.51 -0.42
N THR A 19 -3.33 -17.97 -1.61
CA THR A 19 -2.37 -18.57 -2.57
C THR A 19 -1.03 -17.85 -2.63
N GLY A 20 -0.96 -16.61 -2.12
CA GLY A 20 0.25 -15.79 -2.14
C GLY A 20 0.62 -15.26 -3.52
N GLY A 21 -0.35 -15.21 -4.45
CA GLY A 21 -0.15 -14.75 -5.83
C GLY A 21 -0.55 -13.30 -6.05
N CYS A 22 -0.03 -12.67 -7.10
CA CYS A 22 -0.46 -11.36 -7.59
C CYS A 22 -0.92 -11.49 -9.03
N ASP A 23 -1.92 -10.72 -9.45
CA ASP A 23 -2.40 -10.71 -10.84
C ASP A 23 -1.42 -10.00 -11.79
N ALA A 24 -0.64 -9.03 -11.29
CA ALA A 24 0.46 -8.41 -12.02
C ALA A 24 1.60 -9.39 -12.34
N PHE A 25 1.72 -10.47 -11.54
CA PHE A 25 2.77 -11.49 -11.68
C PHE A 25 2.17 -12.90 -11.62
N PRO A 26 1.46 -13.33 -12.68
CA PRO A 26 0.75 -14.61 -12.69
C PRO A 26 1.69 -15.81 -12.55
N GLU A 27 2.95 -15.69 -12.99
CA GLU A 27 3.98 -16.72 -12.92
C GLU A 27 4.74 -16.75 -11.57
N GLY A 28 4.55 -15.75 -10.72
CA GLY A 28 5.19 -15.67 -9.41
C GLY A 28 5.70 -14.27 -9.09
N ILE A 29 5.48 -13.83 -7.85
CA ILE A 29 5.88 -12.51 -7.37
C ILE A 29 7.41 -12.46 -7.20
N PRO A 30 8.10 -11.45 -7.77
CA PRO A 30 9.54 -11.28 -7.56
C PRO A 30 9.89 -11.11 -6.08
N GLN A 31 10.97 -11.75 -5.62
CA GLN A 31 11.42 -11.67 -4.22
C GLN A 31 11.68 -10.23 -3.73
N VAL A 32 12.09 -9.33 -4.63
CA VAL A 32 12.30 -7.91 -4.29
C VAL A 32 11.01 -7.20 -3.84
N MET A 33 9.85 -7.69 -4.28
CA MET A 33 8.54 -7.21 -3.82
C MET A 33 8.26 -7.74 -2.40
N PHE A 34 8.48 -9.03 -2.14
CA PHE A 34 8.28 -9.58 -0.78
C PHE A 34 9.23 -8.97 0.27
N ASP A 35 10.47 -8.69 -0.11
CA ASP A 35 11.45 -8.00 0.74
C ASP A 35 11.12 -6.49 0.93
N ALA A 36 10.05 -6.00 0.31
CA ALA A 36 9.66 -4.59 0.19
C ALA A 36 10.83 -3.64 -0.12
N ARG A 37 11.73 -4.10 -1.00
CA ARG A 37 12.81 -3.25 -1.54
C ARG A 37 12.31 -2.30 -2.63
N HIS A 38 11.07 -2.51 -3.07
CA HIS A 38 10.36 -1.69 -4.04
C HIS A 38 8.98 -1.31 -3.49
N ASP A 39 8.61 -0.04 -3.60
CA ASP A 39 7.27 0.43 -3.22
C ASP A 39 6.26 -0.14 -4.21
N HIS A 40 5.25 -0.86 -3.71
CA HIS A 40 4.30 -1.59 -4.54
C HIS A 40 3.33 -0.66 -5.29
N ARG A 41 3.32 0.64 -4.94
CA ARG A 41 2.60 1.69 -5.64
C ARG A 41 3.34 2.21 -6.89
N LEU A 42 4.60 1.81 -7.07
CA LEU A 42 5.41 2.21 -8.22
C LEU A 42 5.42 1.11 -9.29
N PRO A 43 5.40 1.48 -10.59
CA PRO A 43 5.52 0.51 -11.67
C PRO A 43 6.77 -0.35 -11.55
N TYR A 44 6.68 -1.61 -12.00
CA TYR A 44 7.79 -2.55 -11.98
C TYR A 44 7.88 -3.37 -13.27
N PRO A 45 9.09 -3.66 -13.80
CA PRO A 45 9.23 -4.46 -15.00
C PRO A 45 8.50 -5.81 -14.91
N GLY A 46 7.57 -6.04 -15.84
CA GLY A 46 6.81 -7.28 -15.91
C GLY A 46 5.49 -7.28 -15.14
N ASP A 47 5.06 -6.14 -14.58
CA ASP A 47 3.75 -5.99 -13.89
C ASP A 47 2.53 -5.98 -14.84
N GLY A 48 2.77 -6.05 -16.15
CA GLY A 48 1.70 -6.05 -17.17
C GLY A 48 0.88 -4.75 -17.22
N GLY A 49 1.36 -3.66 -16.61
CA GLY A 49 0.62 -2.42 -16.47
C GLY A 49 -0.41 -2.43 -15.34
N ILE A 50 -0.49 -3.50 -14.54
CA ILE A 50 -1.34 -3.56 -13.35
C ILE A 50 -0.61 -2.83 -12.22
N GLN A 51 -1.28 -1.84 -11.63
CA GLN A 51 -0.76 -1.03 -10.53
C GLN A 51 -1.51 -1.31 -9.24
N PHE A 52 -0.98 -0.83 -8.12
CA PHE A 52 -1.66 -0.93 -6.83
C PHE A 52 -3.05 -0.28 -6.86
N GLU A 53 -4.05 -1.04 -6.43
CA GLU A 53 -5.41 -0.58 -6.16
C GLU A 53 -5.83 -1.16 -4.82
N VAL A 54 -6.33 -0.33 -3.91
CA VAL A 54 -6.79 -0.79 -2.59
C VAL A 54 -8.04 -1.67 -2.76
N GLU A 55 -8.14 -2.72 -1.95
CA GLU A 55 -9.36 -3.54 -1.88
C GLU A 55 -10.56 -2.64 -1.52
N PRO A 56 -11.62 -2.62 -2.35
CA PRO A 56 -12.77 -1.73 -2.15
C PRO A 56 -13.40 -1.81 -0.75
N GLU A 57 -13.37 -2.98 -0.11
CA GLU A 57 -13.95 -3.18 1.22
C GLU A 57 -13.12 -2.54 2.36
N LEU A 58 -11.82 -2.29 2.14
CA LEU A 58 -10.94 -1.65 3.12
C LEU A 58 -10.96 -0.12 3.03
N GLY A 59 -11.25 0.42 1.83
CA GLY A 59 -11.32 1.86 1.59
C GLY A 59 -9.97 2.58 1.63
N GLU A 60 -9.98 3.87 1.26
CA GLU A 60 -8.75 4.69 1.20
C GLU A 60 -8.15 4.99 2.58
N GLU A 61 -8.94 4.92 3.66
CA GLU A 61 -8.46 5.12 5.04
C GLU A 61 -7.42 4.06 5.44
N ALA A 62 -7.55 2.82 4.95
CA ALA A 62 -6.57 1.77 5.17
C ALA A 62 -5.19 2.12 4.58
N VAL A 63 -5.16 2.85 3.46
CA VAL A 63 -3.91 3.34 2.86
C VAL A 63 -3.27 4.41 3.73
N ALA A 64 -4.08 5.33 4.27
CA ALA A 64 -3.62 6.38 5.18
C ALA A 64 -3.07 5.82 6.50
N ASP A 65 -3.67 4.76 7.03
CA ASP A 65 -3.18 4.07 8.23
C ASP A 65 -1.82 3.40 7.98
N VAL A 66 -1.64 2.75 6.83
CA VAL A 66 -0.32 2.24 6.40
C VAL A 66 0.69 3.38 6.30
N ASP A 67 0.33 4.48 5.64
CA ASP A 67 1.23 5.62 5.52
C ASP A 67 1.58 6.25 6.89
N PHE A 68 0.62 6.32 7.81
CA PHE A 68 0.83 6.91 9.15
C PHE A 68 1.68 6.01 10.05
N ILE A 69 1.35 4.72 10.14
CA ILE A 69 2.06 3.73 10.97
C ILE A 69 3.51 3.60 10.48
N TYR A 70 3.72 3.52 9.18
CA TYR A 70 5.05 3.26 8.61
C TYR A 70 5.84 4.54 8.27
N GLY A 71 5.16 5.67 8.06
CA GLY A 71 5.77 7.00 7.96
C GLY A 71 6.35 7.48 9.28
N ARG A 72 5.68 7.20 10.42
CA ARG A 72 6.21 7.54 11.76
C ARG A 72 7.43 6.69 12.16
N LEU A 73 7.61 5.53 11.53
CA LEU A 73 8.81 4.69 11.67
C LEU A 73 9.95 5.09 10.70
N GLY A 74 9.75 6.11 9.85
CA GLY A 74 10.77 6.64 8.93
C GLY A 74 11.14 5.69 7.79
N ARG A 75 10.22 4.83 7.35
CA ARG A 75 10.51 3.66 6.49
C ARG A 75 9.84 3.64 5.13
N ILE A 76 8.95 4.58 4.85
CA ILE A 76 8.46 4.86 3.50
C ILE A 76 9.00 6.24 3.08
N GLY A 77 9.66 6.29 1.92
CA GLY A 77 9.91 7.58 1.26
C GLY A 77 8.55 8.17 0.96
N ALA A 78 8.20 9.25 1.65
CA ALA A 78 6.92 9.92 1.50
C ALA A 78 6.64 10.21 0.02
N VAL A 79 5.66 9.51 -0.57
CA VAL A 79 4.86 10.16 -1.62
C VAL A 79 3.96 11.09 -0.84
N ALA A 80 4.26 12.39 -0.90
CA ALA A 80 3.41 13.40 -0.29
C ALA A 80 1.99 13.24 -0.86
N PRO A 81 0.96 12.95 -0.04
CA PRO A 81 -0.39 13.16 -0.51
C PRO A 81 -0.53 14.66 -0.74
N GLU A 82 -0.93 15.06 -1.94
CA GLU A 82 -1.38 16.43 -2.18
C GLU A 82 -2.52 16.69 -1.19
N ALA A 83 -2.22 17.52 -0.20
CA ALA A 83 -3.09 17.77 0.93
C ALA A 83 -4.42 18.38 0.46
N LYS A 84 -5.44 17.54 0.24
CA LYS A 84 -6.82 17.99 0.40
C LYS A 84 -7.11 18.02 1.89
N SER A 85 -6.95 19.22 2.43
CA SER A 85 -7.36 19.62 3.77
C SER A 85 -8.78 19.16 4.07
N VAL A 86 -8.93 18.07 4.82
CA VAL A 86 -10.15 17.80 5.56
C VAL A 86 -9.87 18.24 7.00
N GLN A 87 -10.44 19.38 7.38
CA GLN A 87 -10.43 19.83 8.76
C GLN A 87 -11.37 18.93 9.59
N PRO A 88 -10.99 18.51 10.81
CA PRO A 88 -11.95 17.88 11.71
C PRO A 88 -12.90 18.96 12.23
N SER A 89 -14.18 18.85 11.86
CA SER A 89 -15.25 19.64 12.46
C SER A 89 -15.38 19.25 13.93
N ALA A 90 -14.93 20.12 14.83
CA ALA A 90 -15.26 20.04 16.24
C ALA A 90 -16.78 20.22 16.40
N THR A 91 -17.46 19.20 16.93
CA THR A 91 -18.72 19.40 17.62
C THR A 91 -18.52 19.08 19.09
N SER A 92 -18.07 20.08 19.84
CA SER A 92 -18.40 20.20 21.26
C SER A 92 -19.73 20.95 21.32
N ASN A 93 -20.75 20.32 21.90
CA ASN A 93 -21.93 21.02 22.37
C ASN A 93 -22.14 20.65 23.84
N TYR A 94 -22.07 21.71 24.66
CA TYR A 94 -22.61 21.96 26.00
C TYR A 94 -23.29 20.82 26.77
#